data_AF-A0A9P7MYM0-F1
#
_entry.id   AF-A0A9P7MYM0-F1
#
_cell.length_a   1.000
_cell.length_b   1.000
_cell.length_c   1.000
_cell.angle_alpha   90.00
_cell.angle_beta   90.00
_cell.angle_gamma   90.00
#
_symmetry.space_group_name_H-M   'P 1'
#
loop_
_entity.id
_entity.type
_entity.pdbx_description
1 polymer ?
#
loop_
_entity_poly.entity_id
_entity_poly.type
_entity_poly.pdbx_seq_one_letter_code
_entity_poly.pdbx_strand_id
1 'polypeptide(L)'
;MTSNSPNNPPPPLPTLQPIPKSLLHTHTFAKPSKRINEGHHVQHFLTTKAYADICTFVLQLNHSLCPRTKSDSPSSSPILFPLIPGSPTSTPSIQALQRLLSDLEALIDQAPPDPGPRRFGNVSFRKWHALVEEKLDAFLLQDGLLKDALSITGGDGVTTAKDEVSSYLLGAFGSSQRLDYGTGHELSFIAFLGCLWKLGYFGDGAPDGCIEREIVRNVIEPYLNVVRKLILTYTLEPAGSHGVWGLDDHAFVPYIFGSAQFTRPISTETEPMPLEGSAMGAPRPSDITKSAIVEDQRNTNMYFSAIGFINDVKKGPFWEHSPILYDISGIRDGWGKINKGMIKMFNAEVLSKFPVVQHFPFGSLFSWDTDPSAPAPSQSVHMTNQPIATAATGQAASVATGTAAPWAQASRIPPSAGPGIPYSRAPPPRAPPRASHQHQQGEPGDGTTAAQITITKAPWAQ
;
A
#
# COMPACT_ATOMS: atom_id res chain seq x y z
N MET A 1 5.69 -48.59 21.91
CA MET A 1 6.82 -47.78 21.43
C MET A 1 6.64 -47.57 19.94
N THR A 2 5.98 -46.48 19.54
CA THR A 2 5.92 -46.04 18.15
C THR A 2 6.69 -44.73 18.09
N SER A 3 7.81 -44.78 17.37
CA SER A 3 8.74 -43.68 17.15
C SER A 3 8.04 -42.54 16.42
N ASN A 4 7.87 -41.40 17.08
CA ASN A 4 7.68 -40.13 16.40
C ASN A 4 8.99 -39.81 15.65
N SER A 5 8.97 -39.85 14.33
CA SER A 5 10.05 -39.30 13.51
C SER A 5 10.09 -37.78 13.69
N PRO A 6 11.18 -37.18 14.17
CA PRO A 6 11.37 -35.74 14.10
C PRO A 6 12.03 -35.40 12.75
N ASN A 7 11.83 -34.17 12.27
CA ASN A 7 12.52 -33.53 11.13
C ASN A 7 12.01 -33.83 9.71
N ASN A 8 10.80 -33.39 9.39
CA ASN A 8 10.63 -32.71 8.10
C ASN A 8 10.82 -31.20 8.34
N PRO A 9 11.70 -30.52 7.58
CA PRO A 9 11.77 -29.06 7.66
C PRO A 9 10.40 -28.46 7.29
N PRO A 10 10.01 -27.33 7.90
CA PRO A 10 8.78 -26.65 7.53
C PRO A 10 8.77 -26.34 6.03
N PRO A 11 7.60 -26.42 5.36
CA PRO A 11 7.51 -26.13 3.93
C PRO A 11 8.01 -24.70 3.64
N PRO A 12 8.59 -24.46 2.45
CA PRO A 12 9.00 -23.13 2.06
C PRO A 12 7.79 -22.19 2.03
N LEU A 13 8.02 -20.93 2.40
CA LEU A 13 7.00 -19.90 2.31
C LEU A 13 6.60 -19.69 0.84
N PRO A 14 5.31 -19.39 0.55
CA PRO A 14 4.88 -19.08 -0.81
C PRO A 14 5.65 -17.89 -1.39
N THR A 15 6.20 -18.07 -2.59
CA THR A 15 6.86 -17.02 -3.37
C THR A 15 6.22 -16.91 -4.74
N LEU A 16 6.31 -15.72 -5.35
CA LEU A 16 5.81 -15.52 -6.71
C LEU A 16 6.63 -16.41 -7.66
N GLN A 17 5.96 -17.23 -8.45
CA GLN A 17 6.67 -18.18 -9.31
C GLN A 17 7.09 -17.52 -10.63
N PRO A 18 8.37 -17.57 -11.01
CA PRO A 18 8.81 -17.14 -12.33
C PRO A 18 8.27 -18.09 -13.41
N ILE A 19 7.99 -17.55 -14.58
CA ILE A 19 7.70 -18.35 -15.77
C ILE A 19 9.01 -19.07 -16.15
N PRO A 20 9.01 -20.41 -16.27
CA PRO A 20 10.20 -21.15 -16.68
C PRO A 20 10.75 -20.59 -17.99
N LYS A 21 12.07 -20.41 -18.09
CA LYS A 21 12.72 -19.83 -19.29
C LYS A 21 12.35 -20.57 -20.58
N SER A 22 12.16 -21.88 -20.51
CA SER A 22 11.72 -22.73 -21.64
C SER A 22 10.30 -22.43 -22.12
N LEU A 23 9.46 -21.81 -21.30
CA LEU A 23 8.08 -21.45 -21.61
C LEU A 23 7.91 -19.98 -21.99
N LEU A 24 8.93 -19.13 -21.82
CA LEU A 24 8.81 -17.69 -22.12
C LEU A 24 8.50 -17.42 -23.60
N HIS A 25 9.07 -18.20 -24.51
CA HIS A 25 8.82 -18.07 -25.96
C HIS A 25 7.47 -18.67 -26.41
N THR A 26 6.84 -19.52 -25.60
CA THR A 26 5.51 -20.08 -25.87
C THR A 26 4.42 -19.39 -25.07
N HIS A 27 4.79 -18.56 -24.09
CA HIS A 27 3.88 -17.74 -23.31
C HIS A 27 3.19 -16.72 -24.21
N THR A 28 1.86 -16.61 -24.10
CA THR A 28 1.09 -15.65 -24.91
C THR A 28 0.91 -14.37 -24.10
N PHE A 29 1.77 -13.38 -24.35
CA PHE A 29 1.64 -12.05 -23.74
C PHE A 29 0.35 -11.38 -24.19
N ALA A 30 -0.19 -10.49 -23.36
CA ALA A 30 -1.40 -9.76 -23.69
C ALA A 30 -1.28 -8.32 -23.24
N LYS A 31 -1.62 -7.38 -24.13
CA LYS A 31 -1.73 -5.97 -23.77
C LYS A 31 -2.75 -5.80 -22.63
N PRO A 32 -2.37 -5.23 -21.47
CA PRO A 32 -3.24 -5.12 -20.33
C PRO A 32 -4.49 -4.33 -20.64
N SER A 33 -5.62 -4.81 -20.10
CA SER A 33 -6.93 -4.21 -20.35
C SER A 33 -7.71 -4.07 -19.04
N LYS A 34 -8.58 -3.06 -18.98
CA LYS A 34 -9.44 -2.82 -17.82
C LYS A 34 -10.48 -3.94 -17.71
N ARG A 35 -10.61 -4.52 -16.50
CA ARG A 35 -11.62 -5.56 -16.19
C ARG A 35 -12.55 -5.20 -15.02
N ILE A 36 -12.11 -4.32 -14.12
CA ILE A 36 -12.91 -3.87 -12.98
C ILE A 36 -13.71 -2.61 -13.37
N ASN A 37 -14.98 -2.80 -13.71
CA ASN A 37 -15.87 -1.68 -14.10
C ASN A 37 -16.94 -1.35 -13.04
N GLU A 38 -17.22 -2.29 -12.13
CA GLU A 38 -18.28 -2.19 -11.13
C GLU A 38 -17.87 -2.95 -9.86
N GLY A 39 -18.59 -2.75 -8.75
CA GLY A 39 -18.29 -3.38 -7.47
C GLY A 39 -18.25 -4.93 -7.52
N HIS A 40 -19.13 -5.57 -8.29
CA HIS A 40 -19.13 -7.04 -8.40
C HIS A 40 -17.88 -7.59 -9.11
N HIS A 41 -17.28 -6.81 -10.02
CA HIS A 41 -16.00 -7.18 -10.64
C HIS A 41 -14.86 -7.24 -9.62
N VAL A 42 -14.90 -6.45 -8.54
CA VAL A 42 -13.93 -6.56 -7.44
C VAL A 42 -14.06 -7.93 -6.76
N GLN A 43 -15.28 -8.47 -6.63
CA GLN A 43 -15.46 -9.81 -6.05
C GLN A 43 -14.79 -10.88 -6.89
N HIS A 44 -14.91 -10.78 -8.22
CA HIS A 44 -14.18 -11.66 -9.13
C HIS A 44 -12.68 -11.45 -9.02
N PHE A 45 -12.20 -10.20 -9.02
CA PHE A 45 -10.78 -9.86 -8.85
C PHE A 45 -10.14 -10.60 -7.68
N LEU A 46 -10.79 -10.61 -6.52
CA LEU A 46 -10.30 -11.29 -5.30
C LEU A 46 -10.17 -12.82 -5.43
N THR A 47 -10.67 -13.41 -6.52
CA THR A 47 -10.55 -14.84 -6.85
C THR A 47 -9.62 -15.12 -8.03
N THR A 48 -8.98 -14.09 -8.59
CA THR A 48 -8.10 -14.21 -9.76
C THR A 48 -6.67 -14.58 -9.41
N LYS A 49 -5.95 -15.14 -10.39
CA LYS A 49 -4.50 -15.35 -10.31
C LYS A 49 -3.76 -14.05 -10.08
N ALA A 50 -4.19 -12.95 -10.71
CA ALA A 50 -3.59 -11.63 -10.50
C ALA A 50 -3.59 -11.23 -9.02
N TYR A 51 -4.73 -11.38 -8.34
CA TYR A 51 -4.86 -11.06 -6.92
C TYR A 51 -3.95 -11.94 -6.05
N ALA A 52 -3.93 -13.26 -6.31
CA ALA A 52 -3.08 -14.19 -5.59
C ALA A 52 -1.59 -13.86 -5.78
N ASP A 53 -1.17 -13.57 -7.01
CA ASP A 53 0.21 -13.21 -7.36
C ASP A 53 0.63 -11.88 -6.70
N ILE A 54 -0.24 -10.86 -6.71
CA ILE A 54 0.01 -9.57 -6.03
C ILE A 54 0.22 -9.79 -4.53
N CYS A 55 -0.69 -10.53 -3.88
CA CYS A 55 -0.58 -10.81 -2.45
C CYS A 55 0.71 -11.57 -2.13
N THR A 56 1.00 -12.61 -2.91
CA THR A 56 2.21 -13.43 -2.72
C THR A 56 3.47 -12.59 -2.86
N PHE A 57 3.55 -11.73 -3.88
CA PHE A 57 4.72 -10.90 -4.11
C PHE A 57 4.93 -9.86 -2.99
N VAL A 58 3.87 -9.19 -2.55
CA VAL A 58 3.95 -8.24 -1.43
C VAL A 58 4.41 -8.95 -0.15
N LEU A 59 3.88 -10.13 0.15
CA LEU A 59 4.26 -10.92 1.32
C LEU A 59 5.72 -11.41 1.24
N GLN A 60 6.16 -11.83 0.05
CA GLN A 60 7.52 -12.24 -0.21
C GLN A 60 8.51 -11.08 0.04
N LEU A 61 8.25 -9.91 -0.53
CA LEU A 61 9.05 -8.70 -0.30
C LEU A 61 9.04 -8.28 1.18
N ASN A 62 7.87 -8.35 1.84
CA ASN A 62 7.71 -8.04 3.25
C ASN A 62 8.55 -8.95 4.16
N HIS A 63 8.54 -10.26 3.91
CA HIS A 63 9.31 -11.24 4.69
C HIS A 63 10.82 -11.02 4.60
N SER A 64 11.29 -10.61 3.41
CA SER A 64 12.70 -10.33 3.16
C SER A 64 13.29 -9.28 4.12
N LEU A 65 12.45 -8.36 4.61
CA LEU A 65 12.83 -7.26 5.50
C LEU A 65 12.77 -7.59 6.99
N CYS A 66 12.22 -8.75 7.37
CA CYS A 66 12.19 -9.14 8.77
C CYS A 66 13.61 -9.33 9.31
N PRO A 67 13.97 -8.78 10.49
CA PRO A 67 15.29 -8.98 11.08
C PRO A 67 15.70 -10.45 11.19
N ARG A 68 17.00 -10.73 11.16
CA ARG A 68 17.56 -12.09 11.27
C ARG A 68 18.40 -12.26 12.54
N THR A 69 18.32 -13.43 13.17
CA THR A 69 19.21 -13.82 14.27
C THR A 69 20.57 -14.20 13.71
N LYS A 70 21.68 -13.83 14.36
CA LYS A 70 23.00 -14.36 13.97
C LYS A 70 23.14 -15.80 14.50
N SER A 71 23.65 -16.71 13.67
CA SER A 71 23.81 -18.14 14.02
C SER A 71 24.67 -18.39 15.25
N ASP A 72 25.56 -17.46 15.59
CA ASP A 72 26.70 -17.76 16.49
C ASP A 72 26.47 -17.36 17.96
N SER A 73 25.41 -16.62 18.31
CA SER A 73 25.07 -16.38 19.72
C SER A 73 23.66 -15.81 19.95
N PRO A 74 22.87 -16.36 20.89
CA PRO A 74 21.56 -15.82 21.28
C PRO A 74 21.59 -14.40 21.88
N SER A 75 22.75 -13.90 22.30
CA SER A 75 22.92 -12.56 22.88
C SER A 75 23.40 -11.50 21.88
N SER A 76 23.61 -11.89 20.62
CA SER A 76 24.08 -10.96 19.59
C SER A 76 22.95 -10.04 19.09
N SER A 77 23.31 -8.79 18.76
CA SER A 77 22.34 -7.86 18.17
C SER A 77 21.80 -8.41 16.84
N PRO A 78 20.48 -8.32 16.59
CA PRO A 78 19.87 -8.84 15.39
C PRO A 78 20.45 -8.16 14.14
N ILE A 79 20.50 -8.88 13.03
CA ILE A 79 20.78 -8.30 11.73
C ILE A 79 19.53 -7.54 11.30
N LEU A 80 19.65 -6.21 11.29
CA LEU A 80 18.62 -5.32 10.77
C LEU A 80 18.88 -4.98 9.31
N PHE A 81 17.84 -4.44 8.69
CA PHE A 81 17.76 -4.23 7.27
C PHE A 81 17.40 -2.77 6.95
N PRO A 82 18.22 -1.78 7.38
CA PRO A 82 17.89 -0.37 7.19
C PRO A 82 17.97 0.04 5.71
N LEU A 83 17.28 1.12 5.34
CA LEU A 83 17.52 1.82 4.09
C LEU A 83 18.99 2.26 4.05
N ILE A 84 19.71 1.88 2.98
CA ILE A 84 21.11 2.25 2.76
C ILE A 84 21.12 3.13 1.51
N PRO A 85 21.35 4.44 1.65
CA PRO A 85 21.46 5.32 0.50
C PRO A 85 22.61 4.89 -0.43
N GLY A 86 22.30 4.73 -1.72
CA GLY A 86 23.32 4.65 -2.78
C GLY A 86 24.28 3.47 -2.72
N SER A 87 23.82 2.27 -2.30
CA SER A 87 24.69 1.08 -2.23
C SER A 87 25.33 0.77 -3.61
N PRO A 88 26.65 0.96 -3.79
CA PRO A 88 27.32 0.73 -5.08
C PRO A 88 27.49 -0.76 -5.41
N THR A 89 27.07 -1.64 -4.51
CA THR A 89 27.21 -3.09 -4.61
C THR A 89 25.94 -3.78 -5.12
N SER A 90 24.94 -3.03 -5.59
CA SER A 90 23.70 -3.61 -6.09
C SER A 90 23.92 -4.46 -7.34
N THR A 91 23.06 -5.46 -7.52
CA THR A 91 23.12 -6.35 -8.68
C THR A 91 22.89 -5.58 -10.00
N PRO A 92 23.39 -6.07 -11.15
CA PRO A 92 23.12 -5.46 -12.45
C PRO A 92 21.64 -5.17 -12.74
N SER A 93 20.73 -6.08 -12.37
CA SER A 93 19.28 -5.91 -12.53
C SER A 93 18.74 -4.73 -11.71
N ILE A 94 19.21 -4.56 -10.48
CA ILE A 94 18.83 -3.45 -9.59
C ILE A 94 19.42 -2.14 -10.09
N GLN A 95 20.70 -2.13 -10.50
CA GLN A 95 21.35 -0.93 -11.05
C GLN A 95 20.65 -0.40 -12.30
N ALA A 96 20.17 -1.29 -13.18
CA ALA A 96 19.42 -0.87 -14.36
C ALA A 96 18.07 -0.21 -14.00
N LEU A 97 17.38 -0.70 -12.95
CA LEU A 97 16.16 -0.05 -12.46
C LEU A 97 16.44 1.27 -11.74
N GLN A 98 17.55 1.39 -11.03
CA GLN A 98 17.99 2.65 -10.45
C GLN A 98 18.26 3.71 -11.52
N ARG A 99 18.90 3.33 -12.63
CA ARG A 99 19.11 4.22 -13.78
C ARG A 99 17.79 4.64 -14.40
N LEU A 100 16.88 3.70 -14.64
CA LEU A 100 15.52 4.00 -15.13
C LEU A 100 14.81 5.03 -14.24
N LEU A 101 14.83 4.85 -12.92
CA LEU A 101 14.22 5.81 -11.99
C LEU A 101 14.91 7.18 -12.01
N SER A 102 16.24 7.21 -12.09
CA SER A 102 17.01 8.44 -12.23
C SER A 102 16.69 9.18 -13.53
N ASP A 103 16.53 8.45 -14.63
CA ASP A 103 16.19 9.02 -15.94
C ASP A 103 14.78 9.61 -15.93
N LEU A 104 13.82 8.90 -15.32
CA LEU A 104 12.44 9.39 -15.11
C LEU A 104 12.39 10.63 -14.20
N GLU A 105 13.20 10.65 -13.14
CA GLU A 105 13.33 11.80 -12.25
C GLU A 105 13.90 13.02 -12.99
N ALA A 106 14.93 12.82 -13.83
CA ALA A 106 15.56 13.89 -14.61
C ALA A 106 14.61 14.52 -15.65
N LEU A 107 13.51 13.86 -16.02
CA LEU A 107 12.47 14.47 -16.85
C LEU A 107 11.70 15.58 -16.12
N ILE A 108 11.72 15.62 -14.79
CA ILE A 108 11.06 16.68 -14.01
C ILE A 108 11.68 18.04 -14.36
N ASP A 109 13.00 18.09 -14.52
CA ASP A 109 13.72 19.32 -14.88
C ASP A 109 13.37 19.81 -16.31
N GLN A 110 12.91 18.91 -17.19
CA GLN A 110 12.45 19.21 -18.54
C GLN A 110 10.98 19.65 -18.61
N ALA A 111 10.23 19.47 -17.51
CA ALA A 111 8.84 19.88 -17.37
C ALA A 111 8.68 20.80 -16.13
N PRO A 112 9.35 21.96 -16.08
CA PRO A 112 9.29 22.83 -14.92
C PRO A 112 7.85 23.27 -14.62
N PRO A 113 7.50 23.48 -13.34
CA PRO A 113 6.15 23.82 -12.95
C PRO A 113 5.73 25.20 -13.48
N ASP A 114 4.55 25.32 -14.12
CA ASP A 114 4.07 26.61 -14.66
C ASP A 114 3.94 27.66 -13.53
N PRO A 115 4.30 28.93 -13.68
CA PRO A 115 4.27 29.87 -12.55
C PRO A 115 2.84 30.27 -12.12
N GLY A 116 2.65 30.59 -10.83
CA GLY A 116 1.43 31.24 -10.30
C GLY A 116 0.69 30.47 -9.20
N PRO A 117 -0.25 31.14 -8.48
CA PRO A 117 -1.07 30.50 -7.45
C PRO A 117 -2.09 29.55 -8.08
N ARG A 118 -2.29 28.38 -7.46
CA ARG A 118 -3.20 27.35 -7.98
C ARG A 118 -4.03 26.73 -6.85
N ARG A 119 -5.18 26.20 -7.23
CA ARG A 119 -6.07 25.44 -6.33
C ARG A 119 -5.98 23.93 -6.53
N PHE A 120 -5.59 23.48 -7.72
CA PHE A 120 -5.50 22.08 -8.13
C PHE A 120 -4.07 21.76 -8.58
N GLY A 121 -3.82 20.50 -8.91
CA GLY A 121 -2.56 20.03 -9.47
C GLY A 121 -2.06 20.84 -10.67
N ASN A 122 -0.75 20.85 -10.83
CA ASN A 122 -0.06 21.58 -11.86
C ASN A 122 -0.13 20.85 -13.20
N VAL A 123 -0.61 21.56 -14.23
CA VAL A 123 -0.75 21.03 -15.59
C VAL A 123 0.58 20.62 -16.24
N SER A 124 1.73 21.15 -15.79
CA SER A 124 3.05 20.71 -16.26
C SER A 124 3.30 19.22 -15.99
N PHE A 125 2.58 18.59 -15.07
CA PHE A 125 2.61 17.14 -14.89
C PHE A 125 2.18 16.38 -16.15
N ARG A 126 1.25 16.92 -16.96
CA ARG A 126 0.89 16.35 -18.26
C ARG A 126 2.06 16.36 -19.23
N LYS A 127 2.84 17.44 -19.21
CA LYS A 127 4.07 17.55 -20.01
C LYS A 127 5.09 16.51 -19.56
N TRP A 128 5.29 16.36 -18.24
CA TRP A 128 6.17 15.30 -17.71
C TRP A 128 5.72 13.91 -18.15
N HIS A 129 4.43 13.59 -18.03
CA HIS A 129 3.89 12.30 -18.46
C HIS A 129 4.06 12.05 -19.96
N ALA A 130 3.85 13.07 -20.79
CA ALA A 130 4.09 12.97 -22.24
C ALA A 130 5.57 12.71 -22.56
N LEU A 131 6.51 13.34 -21.82
CA LEU A 131 7.94 13.06 -21.97
C LEU A 131 8.30 11.62 -21.56
N VAL A 132 7.66 11.09 -20.51
CA VAL A 132 7.82 9.69 -20.11
C VAL A 132 7.35 8.76 -21.22
N GLU A 133 6.16 8.98 -21.77
CA GLU A 133 5.62 8.19 -22.88
C GLU A 133 6.53 8.24 -24.13
N GLU A 134 7.04 9.41 -24.48
CA GLU A 134 7.95 9.61 -25.62
C GLU A 134 9.27 8.84 -25.45
N LYS A 135 9.84 8.86 -24.24
CA LYS A 135 11.17 8.29 -23.95
C LYS A 135 11.13 6.86 -23.41
N LEU A 136 9.94 6.32 -23.15
CA LEU A 136 9.77 5.01 -22.52
C LEU A 136 10.53 3.91 -23.27
N ASP A 137 10.39 3.89 -24.60
CA ASP A 137 11.05 2.91 -25.45
C ASP A 137 12.57 3.01 -25.36
N ALA A 138 13.10 4.23 -25.35
CA ALA A 138 14.53 4.46 -25.21
C ALA A 138 15.05 3.98 -23.85
N PHE A 139 14.31 4.21 -22.76
CA PHE A 139 14.72 3.79 -21.42
C PHE A 139 14.59 2.27 -21.20
N LEU A 140 13.54 1.64 -21.74
CA LEU A 140 13.30 0.22 -21.56
C LEU A 140 14.11 -0.67 -22.51
N LEU A 141 14.43 -0.17 -23.71
CA LEU A 141 15.13 -0.93 -24.76
C LEU A 141 16.57 -0.44 -25.01
N GLN A 142 17.11 0.39 -24.12
CA GLN A 142 18.55 0.63 -24.08
C GLN A 142 19.28 -0.70 -23.85
N ASP A 143 20.45 -0.87 -24.49
CA ASP A 143 21.23 -2.10 -24.37
C ASP A 143 21.45 -2.49 -22.90
N GLY A 144 21.05 -3.71 -22.53
CA GLY A 144 21.16 -4.22 -21.17
C GLY A 144 20.07 -5.22 -20.81
N LEU A 145 20.04 -5.61 -19.54
CA LEU A 145 19.19 -6.69 -19.03
C LEU A 145 17.69 -6.41 -19.17
N LEU A 146 17.27 -5.14 -19.09
CA LEU A 146 15.87 -4.76 -19.26
C LEU A 146 15.39 -5.06 -20.68
N LYS A 147 16.20 -4.70 -21.69
CA LYS A 147 15.93 -5.04 -23.09
C LYS A 147 15.81 -6.54 -23.28
N ASP A 148 16.71 -7.33 -22.71
CA ASP A 148 16.69 -8.79 -22.85
C ASP A 148 15.41 -9.42 -22.28
N ALA A 149 14.96 -8.95 -21.11
CA ALA A 149 13.73 -9.42 -20.49
C ALA A 149 12.45 -8.94 -21.21
N LEU A 150 12.47 -7.73 -21.75
CA LEU A 150 11.29 -7.09 -22.35
C LEU A 150 11.12 -7.37 -23.85
N SER A 151 12.19 -7.74 -24.55
CA SER A 151 12.16 -8.07 -25.99
C SER A 151 11.68 -9.50 -26.27
N ILE A 152 11.36 -10.28 -25.24
CA ILE A 152 10.81 -11.63 -25.38
C ILE A 152 9.50 -11.53 -26.14
N THR A 153 9.46 -12.15 -27.33
CA THR A 153 8.25 -12.30 -28.13
C THR A 153 7.51 -13.56 -27.70
N GLY A 154 6.21 -13.43 -27.48
CA GLY A 154 5.36 -14.53 -27.05
C GLY A 154 5.08 -15.56 -28.15
N GLY A 155 4.32 -16.59 -27.80
CA GLY A 155 3.97 -17.69 -28.70
C GLY A 155 3.12 -17.28 -29.91
N ASP A 156 2.53 -16.08 -29.90
CA ASP A 156 1.83 -15.48 -31.05
C ASP A 156 2.78 -14.89 -32.10
N GLY A 157 4.07 -14.75 -31.78
CA GLY A 157 5.09 -14.18 -32.66
C GLY A 157 4.96 -12.67 -32.89
N VAL A 158 4.08 -11.98 -32.15
CA VAL A 158 3.76 -10.56 -32.36
C VAL A 158 3.85 -9.77 -31.05
N THR A 159 3.21 -10.25 -29.98
CA THR A 159 3.15 -9.51 -28.72
C THR A 159 4.40 -9.76 -27.90
N THR A 160 5.04 -8.69 -27.44
CA THR A 160 6.24 -8.76 -26.61
C THR A 160 5.90 -8.61 -25.13
N ALA A 161 6.80 -9.07 -24.26
CA ALA A 161 6.72 -8.79 -22.83
C ALA A 161 6.64 -7.28 -22.55
N LYS A 162 7.38 -6.45 -23.31
CA LYS A 162 7.32 -4.98 -23.23
C LYS A 162 5.90 -4.43 -23.37
N ASP A 163 5.11 -4.92 -24.34
CA ASP A 163 3.75 -4.42 -24.61
C ASP A 163 2.84 -4.57 -23.39
N GLU A 164 3.13 -5.59 -22.57
CA GLU A 164 2.45 -5.81 -21.31
C GLU A 164 3.06 -5.01 -20.15
N VAL A 165 4.36 -5.17 -19.90
CA VAL A 165 5.04 -4.60 -18.74
C VAL A 165 4.99 -3.07 -18.71
N SER A 166 5.09 -2.43 -19.88
CA SER A 166 5.10 -0.96 -20.01
C SER A 166 3.83 -0.30 -19.47
N SER A 167 2.68 -0.99 -19.55
CA SER A 167 1.40 -0.45 -19.08
C SER A 167 1.40 -0.26 -17.56
N TYR A 168 2.04 -1.17 -16.82
CA TYR A 168 2.15 -1.08 -15.36
C TYR A 168 3.12 0.03 -14.94
N LEU A 169 4.23 0.22 -15.67
CA LEU A 169 5.18 1.30 -15.40
C LEU A 169 4.57 2.68 -15.68
N LEU A 170 3.86 2.85 -16.79
CA LEU A 170 3.15 4.12 -17.09
C LEU A 170 2.06 4.41 -16.05
N GLY A 171 1.34 3.40 -15.59
CA GLY A 171 0.33 3.54 -14.53
C GLY A 171 0.91 3.85 -13.15
N ALA A 172 2.24 3.75 -12.95
CA ALA A 172 2.88 3.83 -11.65
C ALA A 172 3.08 5.24 -11.09
N PHE A 173 2.94 6.30 -11.90
CA PHE A 173 3.37 7.66 -11.50
C PHE A 173 2.24 8.67 -11.30
N GLY A 174 0.98 8.22 -11.32
CA GLY A 174 -0.19 9.09 -11.16
C GLY A 174 -1.02 9.21 -12.44
N SER A 175 -2.11 9.98 -12.37
CA SER A 175 -2.97 10.25 -13.52
C SER A 175 -2.69 11.62 -14.12
N SER A 176 -2.17 11.66 -15.35
CA SER A 176 -1.93 12.93 -16.07
C SER A 176 -3.23 13.71 -16.34
N GLN A 177 -4.36 13.02 -16.45
CA GLN A 177 -5.65 13.66 -16.69
C GLN A 177 -6.18 14.35 -15.43
N ARG A 178 -6.15 13.61 -14.30
CA ARG A 178 -6.71 14.07 -13.02
C ARG A 178 -5.71 14.86 -12.17
N LEU A 179 -4.43 14.79 -12.48
CA LEU A 179 -3.33 15.42 -11.73
C LEU A 179 -3.28 14.91 -10.28
N ASP A 180 -3.52 13.61 -10.12
CA ASP A 180 -3.56 12.92 -8.83
C ASP A 180 -2.58 11.74 -8.77
N TYR A 181 -2.24 11.34 -7.55
CA TYR A 181 -1.47 10.14 -7.25
C TYR A 181 -2.04 9.44 -6.01
N GLY A 182 -1.98 8.11 -5.95
CA GLY A 182 -2.44 7.35 -4.79
C GLY A 182 -2.11 5.87 -4.88
N THR A 183 -2.67 5.09 -3.96
CA THR A 183 -2.30 3.68 -3.73
C THR A 183 -2.55 2.74 -4.92
N GLY A 184 -3.46 3.10 -5.83
CA GLY A 184 -3.64 2.36 -7.10
C GLY A 184 -2.45 2.49 -8.05
N HIS A 185 -1.79 3.66 -8.05
CA HIS A 185 -0.57 3.90 -8.83
C HIS A 185 0.63 3.21 -8.18
N GLU A 186 0.74 3.29 -6.85
CA GLU A 186 1.73 2.51 -6.08
C GLU A 186 1.60 1.00 -6.38
N LEU A 187 0.38 0.46 -6.39
CA LEU A 187 0.10 -0.93 -6.76
C LEU A 187 0.56 -1.26 -8.19
N SER A 188 0.40 -0.34 -9.14
CA SER A 188 0.89 -0.50 -10.51
C SER A 188 2.41 -0.63 -10.57
N PHE A 189 3.15 0.09 -9.73
CA PHE A 189 4.60 -0.07 -9.62
C PHE A 189 5.00 -1.45 -9.05
N ILE A 190 4.28 -1.92 -8.03
CA ILE A 190 4.49 -3.27 -7.48
C ILE A 190 4.21 -4.34 -8.55
N ALA A 191 3.17 -4.17 -9.35
CA ALA A 191 2.88 -5.06 -10.48
C ALA A 191 3.95 -4.99 -11.58
N PHE A 192 4.51 -3.82 -11.88
CA PHE A 192 5.65 -3.70 -12.78
C PHE A 192 6.84 -4.55 -12.31
N LEU A 193 7.22 -4.45 -11.03
CA LEU A 193 8.29 -5.26 -10.45
C LEU A 193 7.94 -6.76 -10.42
N GLY A 194 6.69 -7.09 -10.13
CA GLY A 194 6.19 -8.46 -10.17
C GLY A 194 6.22 -9.06 -11.57
N CYS A 195 5.98 -8.26 -12.62
CA CYS A 195 6.15 -8.70 -14.00
C CYS A 195 7.62 -9.06 -14.29
N LEU A 196 8.55 -8.18 -13.91
CA LEU A 196 9.99 -8.44 -14.07
C LEU A 196 10.42 -9.70 -13.30
N TRP A 197 9.89 -9.89 -12.09
CA TRP A 197 10.08 -11.13 -11.32
C TRP A 197 9.59 -12.35 -12.10
N LYS A 198 8.36 -12.32 -12.64
CA LYS A 198 7.79 -13.42 -13.42
C LYS A 198 8.58 -13.72 -14.70
N LEU A 199 9.23 -12.72 -15.29
CA LEU A 199 10.11 -12.88 -16.44
C LEU A 199 11.51 -13.39 -16.07
N GLY A 200 11.82 -13.58 -14.78
CA GLY A 200 13.12 -14.03 -14.32
C GLY A 200 14.22 -12.96 -14.42
N TYR A 201 13.84 -11.67 -14.48
CA TYR A 201 14.76 -10.54 -14.63
C TYR A 201 15.78 -10.44 -13.49
N PHE A 202 15.37 -10.77 -12.27
CA PHE A 202 16.19 -10.70 -11.06
C PHE A 202 17.03 -11.98 -10.82
N GLY A 203 17.29 -12.76 -11.86
CA GLY A 203 18.03 -14.03 -11.77
C GLY A 203 19.52 -13.90 -11.45
N ASP A 204 20.05 -12.68 -11.39
CA ASP A 204 21.41 -12.33 -10.97
C ASP A 204 21.52 -12.10 -9.44
N GLY A 205 20.40 -12.12 -8.73
CA GLY A 205 20.31 -11.92 -7.30
C GLY A 205 20.78 -13.11 -6.46
N ALA A 206 21.35 -12.81 -5.28
CA ALA A 206 21.62 -13.82 -4.28
C ALA A 206 20.31 -14.37 -3.68
N PRO A 207 20.27 -15.66 -3.29
CA PRO A 207 19.09 -16.30 -2.71
C PRO A 207 18.79 -15.75 -1.29
N ASP A 208 17.87 -16.42 -0.58
CA ASP A 208 17.59 -16.17 0.85
C ASP A 208 17.10 -14.73 1.15
N GLY A 209 16.20 -14.23 0.30
CA GLY A 209 15.59 -12.91 0.46
C GLY A 209 16.52 -11.74 0.11
N CYS A 210 17.76 -11.99 -0.34
CA CYS A 210 18.72 -10.91 -0.59
C CYS A 210 18.27 -10.02 -1.74
N ILE A 211 17.86 -10.61 -2.85
CA ILE A 211 17.39 -9.86 -4.02
C ILE A 211 16.08 -9.15 -3.74
N GLU A 212 15.16 -9.77 -2.99
CA GLU A 212 13.91 -9.13 -2.54
C GLU A 212 14.18 -7.90 -1.68
N ARG A 213 15.15 -8.00 -0.75
CA ARG A 213 15.59 -6.85 0.04
C ARG A 213 16.14 -5.73 -0.82
N GLU A 214 16.93 -6.06 -1.85
CA GLU A 214 17.43 -5.05 -2.79
C GLU A 214 16.30 -4.41 -3.60
N ILE A 215 15.32 -5.18 -4.08
CA ILE A 215 14.14 -4.64 -4.77
C ILE A 215 13.45 -3.60 -3.89
N VAL A 216 13.22 -3.91 -2.61
CA VAL A 216 12.57 -2.95 -1.71
C VAL A 216 13.42 -1.70 -1.47
N ARG A 217 14.68 -1.87 -1.05
CA ARG A 217 15.50 -0.74 -0.60
C ARG A 217 16.06 0.11 -1.73
N ASN A 218 16.39 -0.52 -2.84
CA ASN A 218 17.15 0.09 -3.93
C ASN A 218 16.31 0.37 -5.17
N VAL A 219 15.04 -0.07 -5.19
CA VAL A 219 14.09 0.25 -6.28
C VAL A 219 12.80 0.87 -5.72
N ILE A 220 12.12 0.23 -4.77
CA ILE A 220 10.84 0.75 -4.25
C ILE A 220 11.03 2.04 -3.46
N GLU A 221 11.99 2.13 -2.52
CA GLU A 221 12.23 3.39 -1.80
C GLU A 221 12.68 4.53 -2.75
N PRO A 222 13.61 4.34 -3.70
CA PRO A 222 13.91 5.37 -4.70
C PRO A 222 12.70 5.76 -5.57
N TYR A 223 11.84 4.82 -5.94
CA TYR A 223 10.58 5.13 -6.62
C TYR A 223 9.69 6.05 -5.78
N LEU A 224 9.54 5.76 -4.47
CA LEU A 224 8.78 6.61 -3.56
C LEU A 224 9.40 8.02 -3.45
N ASN A 225 10.72 8.15 -3.53
CA ASN A 225 11.38 9.46 -3.57
C ASN A 225 11.05 10.24 -4.85
N VAL A 226 11.04 9.59 -6.01
CA VAL A 226 10.59 10.20 -7.27
C VAL A 226 9.13 10.64 -7.15
N VAL A 227 8.25 9.79 -6.63
CA VAL A 227 6.84 10.10 -6.40
C VAL A 227 6.66 11.30 -5.46
N ARG A 228 7.37 11.35 -4.33
CA ARG A 228 7.34 12.49 -3.40
C ARG A 228 7.77 13.79 -4.10
N LYS A 229 8.81 13.72 -4.95
CA LYS A 229 9.27 14.86 -5.75
C LYS A 229 8.19 15.30 -6.76
N LEU A 230 7.51 14.37 -7.42
CA LEU A 230 6.39 14.66 -8.33
C LEU A 230 5.22 15.33 -7.59
N ILE A 231 4.81 14.77 -6.45
CA ILE A 231 3.74 15.33 -5.60
C ILE A 231 4.06 16.76 -5.20
N LEU A 232 5.27 17.03 -4.72
CA LEU A 232 5.68 18.38 -4.30
C LEU A 232 5.81 19.34 -5.49
N THR A 233 6.47 18.92 -6.57
CA THR A 233 6.76 19.77 -7.73
C THR A 233 5.49 20.15 -8.49
N TYR A 234 4.57 19.21 -8.64
CA TYR A 234 3.33 19.40 -9.38
C TYR A 234 2.09 19.55 -8.50
N THR A 235 2.24 19.57 -7.18
CA THR A 235 1.13 19.72 -6.23
C THR A 235 0.01 18.70 -6.52
N LEU A 236 0.39 17.44 -6.72
CA LEU A 236 -0.56 16.39 -7.10
C LEU A 236 -1.57 16.16 -5.97
N GLU A 237 -2.81 15.92 -6.37
CA GLU A 237 -3.89 15.63 -5.42
C GLU A 237 -3.85 14.16 -4.97
N PRO A 238 -4.31 13.85 -3.75
CA PRO A 238 -4.53 12.48 -3.32
C PRO A 238 -5.58 11.80 -4.19
N ALA A 239 -5.22 10.68 -4.84
CA ALA A 239 -6.14 9.88 -5.62
C ALA A 239 -6.95 8.97 -4.69
N GLY A 240 -8.26 9.20 -4.63
CA GLY A 240 -9.18 8.50 -3.73
C GLY A 240 -9.59 9.40 -2.57
N SER A 241 -10.90 9.52 -2.35
CA SER A 241 -11.47 10.51 -1.41
C SER A 241 -11.63 9.94 0.00
N HIS A 242 -10.52 9.57 0.65
CA HIS A 242 -10.57 9.15 2.06
C HIS A 242 -10.24 10.29 3.03
N GLY A 243 -9.49 11.31 2.59
CA GLY A 243 -9.06 12.41 3.47
C GLY A 243 -8.45 11.88 4.76
N VAL A 244 -8.86 12.42 5.90
CA VAL A 244 -8.40 11.97 7.24
C VAL A 244 -8.81 10.53 7.61
N TRP A 245 -9.68 9.88 6.82
CA TRP A 245 -10.10 8.48 7.01
C TRP A 245 -9.25 7.47 6.22
N GLY A 246 -8.20 7.95 5.54
CA GLY A 246 -7.19 7.09 4.91
C GLY A 246 -6.02 6.85 5.87
N LEU A 247 -5.24 5.79 5.61
CA LEU A 247 -3.98 5.58 6.33
C LEU A 247 -3.01 6.75 6.07
N ASP A 248 -2.90 7.12 4.80
CA ASP A 248 -2.04 8.15 4.22
C ASP A 248 -2.71 8.64 2.93
N ASP A 249 -2.36 9.84 2.48
CA ASP A 249 -2.95 10.45 1.29
C ASP A 249 -2.53 9.75 -0.01
N HIS A 250 -1.32 9.20 -0.06
CA HIS A 250 -0.68 8.76 -1.30
C HIS A 250 -0.19 7.30 -1.26
N ALA A 251 0.30 6.82 -0.12
CA ALA A 251 1.09 5.58 -0.05
C ALA A 251 0.58 4.57 0.98
N PHE A 252 0.80 3.28 0.74
CA PHE A 252 0.46 2.21 1.68
C PHE A 252 1.64 1.26 1.91
N VAL A 253 2.31 0.86 0.82
CA VAL A 253 3.45 -0.07 0.82
C VAL A 253 4.57 0.29 1.82
N PRO A 254 5.03 1.56 1.97
CA PRO A 254 6.10 1.87 2.93
C PRO A 254 5.74 1.52 4.37
N TYR A 255 4.45 1.53 4.73
CA TYR A 255 4.00 1.13 6.07
C TYR A 255 4.04 -0.38 6.28
N ILE A 256 3.80 -1.17 5.23
CA ILE A 256 3.97 -2.63 5.26
C ILE A 256 5.46 -2.94 5.45
N PHE A 257 6.30 -2.50 4.52
CA PHE A 257 7.72 -2.83 4.51
C PHE A 257 8.48 -2.23 5.68
N GLY A 258 8.18 -0.99 6.05
CA GLY A 258 8.82 -0.32 7.18
C GLY A 258 8.48 -0.94 8.54
N SER A 259 7.25 -1.45 8.71
CA SER A 259 6.92 -2.20 9.93
C SER A 259 7.61 -3.56 9.98
N ALA A 260 7.83 -4.22 8.83
CA ALA A 260 8.59 -5.47 8.76
C ALA A 260 10.06 -5.30 9.20
N GLN A 261 10.70 -4.17 8.87
CA GLN A 261 12.09 -3.88 9.27
C GLN A 261 12.31 -3.89 10.80
N PHE A 262 11.25 -3.78 11.60
CA PHE A 262 11.32 -3.71 13.06
C PHE A 262 10.68 -4.88 13.81
N THR A 263 10.20 -5.92 13.12
CA THR A 263 9.64 -7.10 13.80
C THR A 263 10.71 -7.86 14.58
N ARG A 264 10.32 -8.78 15.48
CA ARG A 264 11.30 -9.64 16.16
C ARG A 264 12.15 -10.40 15.11
N PRO A 265 13.42 -10.73 15.40
CA PRO A 265 14.23 -11.49 14.47
C PRO A 265 13.71 -12.92 14.30
N ILE A 266 13.88 -13.45 13.09
CA ILE A 266 13.67 -14.85 12.74
C ILE A 266 15.01 -15.54 12.49
N SER A 267 15.04 -16.85 12.70
CA SER A 267 16.30 -17.62 12.62
C SER A 267 16.50 -18.32 11.28
N THR A 268 15.42 -18.58 10.53
CA THR A 268 15.48 -19.24 9.21
C THR A 268 14.60 -18.51 8.20
N GLU A 269 14.93 -18.66 6.91
CA GLU A 269 14.13 -18.08 5.81
C GLU A 269 12.73 -18.70 5.69
N THR A 270 12.53 -19.90 6.23
CA THR A 270 11.23 -20.59 6.25
C THR A 270 10.36 -20.24 7.46
N GLU A 271 10.93 -19.54 8.46
CA GLU A 271 10.14 -19.10 9.63
C GLU A 271 9.16 -18.00 9.19
N PRO A 272 7.86 -18.10 9.55
CA PRO A 272 6.87 -17.11 9.14
C PRO A 272 7.11 -15.76 9.81
N MET A 273 6.52 -14.71 9.22
CA MET A 273 6.54 -13.37 9.80
C MET A 273 6.05 -13.38 11.26
N PRO A 274 6.78 -12.74 12.19
CA PRO A 274 6.34 -12.60 13.55
C PRO A 274 4.97 -11.92 13.67
N LEU A 275 4.09 -12.51 14.46
CA LEU A 275 2.75 -11.95 14.67
C LEU A 275 2.74 -10.78 15.65
N GLU A 276 3.73 -10.70 16.54
CA GLU A 276 3.88 -9.74 17.64
C GLU A 276 5.37 -9.54 17.97
N GLY A 277 5.67 -8.55 18.80
CA GLY A 277 7.01 -8.17 19.23
C GLY A 277 7.75 -7.25 18.27
N SER A 278 8.91 -6.78 18.73
CA SER A 278 9.81 -5.88 17.99
C SER A 278 11.25 -6.35 18.15
N ALA A 279 12.11 -6.02 17.19
CA ALA A 279 13.55 -6.21 17.34
C ALA A 279 14.10 -5.37 18.51
N MET A 280 15.15 -5.90 19.15
CA MET A 280 15.89 -5.16 20.17
C MET A 280 16.45 -3.86 19.58
N GLY A 281 16.18 -2.73 20.25
CA GLY A 281 16.62 -1.41 19.78
C GLY A 281 15.72 -0.76 18.73
N ALA A 282 14.65 -1.42 18.28
CA ALA A 282 13.65 -0.78 17.42
C ALA A 282 12.94 0.37 18.17
N PRO A 283 12.60 1.48 17.49
CA PRO A 283 11.74 2.51 18.06
C PRO A 283 10.42 1.92 18.54
N ARG A 284 9.74 2.55 19.50
CA ARG A 284 8.37 2.14 19.85
C ARG A 284 7.40 2.63 18.79
N PRO A 285 6.27 1.94 18.56
CA PRO A 285 5.21 2.45 17.69
C PRO A 285 4.77 3.89 18.00
N SER A 286 4.66 4.25 19.28
CA SER A 286 4.30 5.60 19.72
C SER A 286 5.30 6.68 19.28
N ASP A 287 6.54 6.30 18.95
CA ASP A 287 7.59 7.23 18.59
C ASP A 287 7.38 7.86 17.20
N ILE A 288 6.46 7.34 16.37
CA ILE A 288 6.08 7.99 15.09
C ILE A 288 5.46 9.39 15.30
N THR A 289 4.95 9.67 16.50
CA THR A 289 4.34 10.97 16.84
C THR A 289 5.38 12.01 17.27
N LYS A 290 6.66 11.62 17.38
CA LYS A 290 7.74 12.46 17.88
C LYS A 290 8.63 12.88 16.73
N SER A 291 8.46 14.12 16.25
CA SER A 291 9.15 14.62 15.05
C SER A 291 10.68 14.44 15.07
N ALA A 292 11.34 14.58 16.22
CA ALA A 292 12.78 14.36 16.34
C ALA A 292 13.17 12.90 16.04
N ILE A 293 12.43 11.93 16.58
CA ILE A 293 12.70 10.50 16.31
C ILE A 293 12.35 10.18 14.86
N VAL A 294 11.30 10.78 14.31
CA VAL A 294 10.95 10.61 12.90
C VAL A 294 12.09 11.09 12.01
N GLU A 295 12.65 12.26 12.28
CA GLU A 295 13.77 12.79 11.51
C GLU A 295 15.02 11.91 11.61
N ASP A 296 15.31 11.36 12.80
CA ASP A 296 16.43 10.43 12.97
C ASP A 296 16.24 9.10 12.23
N GLN A 297 14.99 8.62 12.09
CA GLN A 297 14.67 7.30 11.54
C GLN A 297 14.26 7.30 10.06
N ARG A 298 13.82 8.45 9.51
CA ARG A 298 13.24 8.52 8.15
C ARG A 298 14.20 8.11 7.04
N ASN A 299 15.51 8.19 7.28
CA ASN A 299 16.54 7.77 6.32
C ASN A 299 16.92 6.29 6.42
N THR A 300 16.44 5.57 7.44
CA THR A 300 16.81 4.17 7.70
C THR A 300 15.61 3.23 7.70
N ASN A 301 14.38 3.73 7.82
CA ASN A 301 13.17 2.92 7.85
C ASN A 301 12.06 3.50 6.95
N MET A 302 11.41 2.65 6.16
CA MET A 302 10.37 3.09 5.20
C MET A 302 9.10 3.65 5.87
N TYR A 303 8.73 3.13 7.05
CA TYR A 303 7.57 3.61 7.80
C TYR A 303 7.83 5.04 8.26
N PHE A 304 8.99 5.26 8.89
CA PHE A 304 9.41 6.59 9.31
C PHE A 304 9.71 7.53 8.14
N SER A 305 10.16 7.00 6.99
CA SER A 305 10.29 7.75 5.74
C SER A 305 8.95 8.34 5.28
N ALA A 306 7.89 7.53 5.29
CA ALA A 306 6.53 7.98 4.98
C ALA A 306 5.97 8.97 6.01
N ILE A 307 6.16 8.72 7.32
CA ILE A 307 5.77 9.66 8.37
C ILE A 307 6.53 10.99 8.26
N GLY A 308 7.82 10.95 7.91
CA GLY A 308 8.62 12.14 7.65
C GLY A 308 8.03 12.98 6.52
N PHE A 309 7.63 12.34 5.41
CA PHE A 309 6.97 13.03 4.32
C PHE A 309 5.62 13.65 4.73
N ILE A 310 4.81 12.97 5.57
CA ILE A 310 3.60 13.56 6.14
C ILE A 310 3.94 14.85 6.91
N ASN A 311 4.97 14.83 7.75
CA ASN A 311 5.36 16.00 8.55
C ASN A 311 5.86 17.17 7.68
N ASP A 312 6.44 16.87 6.52
CA ASP A 312 6.87 17.90 5.56
C ASP A 312 5.64 18.62 4.98
N VAL A 313 4.60 17.88 4.59
CA VAL A 313 3.44 18.42 3.82
C VAL A 313 2.24 18.83 4.68
N LYS A 314 2.00 18.18 5.82
CA LYS A 314 0.90 18.50 6.75
C LYS A 314 1.42 19.30 7.93
N LYS A 315 0.58 20.18 8.46
CA LYS A 315 0.87 21.02 9.63
C LYS A 315 -0.22 20.84 10.68
N GLY A 316 0.14 21.10 11.93
CA GLY A 316 -0.73 20.88 13.09
C GLY A 316 -0.39 19.60 13.86
N PRO A 317 -1.16 19.28 14.90
CA PRO A 317 -0.98 18.06 15.67
C PRO A 317 -1.22 16.80 14.82
N PHE A 318 -0.34 15.80 14.98
CA PHE A 318 -0.38 14.57 14.18
C PHE A 318 -1.74 13.83 14.23
N TRP A 319 -2.38 13.82 15.40
CA TRP A 319 -3.68 13.18 15.61
C TRP A 319 -4.84 13.87 14.88
N GLU A 320 -4.71 15.14 14.49
CA GLU A 320 -5.75 15.86 13.74
C GLU A 320 -5.74 15.50 12.26
N HIS A 321 -4.54 15.37 11.68
CA HIS A 321 -4.39 15.19 10.23
C HIS A 321 -4.07 13.75 9.80
N SER A 322 -3.69 12.89 10.75
CA SER A 322 -3.35 11.48 10.55
C SER A 322 -3.89 10.58 11.69
N PRO A 323 -5.21 10.61 11.97
CA PRO A 323 -5.80 9.92 13.13
C PRO A 323 -5.61 8.39 13.08
N ILE A 324 -5.70 7.75 11.91
CA ILE A 324 -5.52 6.29 11.79
C ILE A 324 -4.09 5.87 12.18
N LEU A 325 -3.08 6.58 11.67
CA LEU A 325 -1.68 6.33 12.05
C LEU A 325 -1.46 6.62 13.54
N TYR A 326 -2.09 7.66 14.07
CA TYR A 326 -2.03 7.98 15.50
C TYR A 326 -2.60 6.83 16.35
N ASP A 327 -3.76 6.28 15.97
CA ASP A 327 -4.38 5.14 16.67
C ASP A 327 -3.49 3.88 16.58
N ILE A 328 -2.90 3.60 15.40
CA ILE A 328 -1.96 2.49 15.21
C ILE A 328 -0.73 2.65 16.12
N SER A 329 -0.26 3.88 16.35
CA SER A 329 0.88 4.16 17.24
C SER A 329 0.62 3.73 18.70
N GLY A 330 -0.64 3.56 19.09
CA GLY A 330 -1.06 3.07 20.40
C GLY A 330 -0.95 1.54 20.58
N ILE A 331 -0.67 0.78 19.52
CA ILE A 331 -0.55 -0.69 19.59
C ILE A 331 0.69 -1.08 20.41
N ARG A 332 0.48 -1.84 21.49
CA ARG A 332 1.53 -2.21 22.46
C ARG A 332 2.21 -3.53 22.15
N ASP A 333 1.59 -4.38 21.33
CA ASP A 333 2.09 -5.71 20.97
C ASP A 333 3.31 -5.67 20.02
N GLY A 334 3.84 -4.48 19.70
CA GLY A 334 5.04 -4.29 18.90
C GLY A 334 4.81 -4.29 17.38
N TRP A 335 5.90 -4.18 16.63
CA TRP A 335 5.87 -4.00 15.18
C TRP A 335 5.38 -5.22 14.41
N GLY A 336 5.52 -6.44 14.94
CA GLY A 336 4.91 -7.65 14.36
C GLY A 336 3.39 -7.54 14.25
N LYS A 337 2.74 -7.00 15.28
CA LYS A 337 1.29 -6.78 15.29
C LYS A 337 0.88 -5.72 14.29
N ILE A 338 1.66 -4.64 14.20
CA ILE A 338 1.44 -3.56 13.23
C ILE A 338 1.60 -4.08 11.81
N ASN A 339 2.67 -4.81 11.50
CA ASN A 339 2.92 -5.37 10.17
C ASN A 339 1.77 -6.29 9.72
N LYS A 340 1.34 -7.20 10.60
CA LYS A 340 0.15 -8.04 10.38
C LYS A 340 -1.11 -7.20 10.11
N GLY A 341 -1.30 -6.13 10.87
CA GLY A 341 -2.40 -5.17 10.67
C GLY A 341 -2.31 -4.46 9.32
N MET A 342 -1.12 -3.99 8.92
CA MET A 342 -0.89 -3.30 7.65
C MET A 342 -1.20 -4.21 6.46
N ILE A 343 -0.78 -5.48 6.49
CA ILE A 343 -1.10 -6.46 5.44
C ILE A 343 -2.62 -6.65 5.31
N LYS A 344 -3.33 -6.78 6.42
CA LYS A 344 -4.79 -6.92 6.41
C LYS A 344 -5.49 -5.68 5.89
N MET A 345 -5.03 -4.51 6.32
CA MET A 345 -5.59 -3.23 5.91
C MET A 345 -5.28 -2.93 4.44
N PHE A 346 -4.13 -3.33 3.90
CA PHE A 346 -3.81 -3.25 2.47
C PHE A 346 -4.83 -4.05 1.64
N ASN A 347 -5.15 -5.27 2.08
CA ASN A 347 -6.15 -6.06 1.40
C ASN A 347 -7.55 -5.40 1.41
N ALA A 348 -7.95 -4.82 2.54
CA ALA A 348 -9.27 -4.21 2.71
C ALA A 348 -9.41 -2.84 2.01
N GLU A 349 -8.41 -1.97 2.15
CA GLU A 349 -8.49 -0.57 1.73
C GLU A 349 -7.82 -0.30 0.38
N VAL A 350 -6.98 -1.21 -0.11
CA VAL A 350 -6.41 -1.13 -1.47
C VAL A 350 -7.05 -2.18 -2.36
N LEU A 351 -6.77 -3.47 -2.15
CA LEU A 351 -7.15 -4.53 -3.10
C LEU A 351 -8.66 -4.76 -3.21
N SER A 352 -9.39 -4.63 -2.10
CA SER A 352 -10.85 -4.82 -2.05
C SER A 352 -11.65 -3.54 -2.31
N LYS A 353 -10.98 -2.44 -2.68
CA LYS A 353 -11.58 -1.12 -2.76
C LYS A 353 -11.77 -0.69 -4.22
N PHE A 354 -13.01 -0.73 -4.72
CA PHE A 354 -13.30 -0.43 -6.13
C PHE A 354 -12.68 0.88 -6.64
N PRO A 355 -12.83 2.05 -5.97
CA PRO A 355 -12.23 3.28 -6.45
C PRO A 355 -10.71 3.22 -6.66
N VAL A 356 -10.02 2.37 -5.91
CA VAL A 356 -8.58 2.18 -5.95
C VAL A 356 -8.18 1.23 -7.08
N VAL A 357 -8.78 0.03 -7.14
CA VAL A 357 -8.39 -1.01 -8.11
C VAL A 357 -9.08 -0.93 -9.47
N GLN A 358 -10.10 -0.08 -9.66
CA GLN A 358 -10.80 0.04 -10.94
C GLN A 358 -9.88 0.41 -12.13
N HIS A 359 -8.72 1.02 -11.86
CA HIS A 359 -7.77 1.41 -12.88
C HIS A 359 -6.62 0.41 -13.06
N PHE A 360 -6.56 -0.66 -12.25
CA PHE A 360 -5.56 -1.70 -12.41
C PHE A 360 -5.86 -2.52 -13.68
N PRO A 361 -4.95 -2.56 -14.67
CA PRO A 361 -5.16 -3.30 -15.90
C PRO A 361 -4.71 -4.77 -15.75
N PHE A 362 -5.28 -5.66 -16.55
CA PHE A 362 -4.99 -7.10 -16.50
C PHE A 362 -4.48 -7.60 -17.84
N GLY A 363 -3.32 -8.25 -17.82
CA GLY A 363 -2.69 -8.92 -18.96
C GLY A 363 -2.52 -10.42 -18.69
N SER A 364 -1.49 -11.02 -19.29
CA SER A 364 -1.17 -12.44 -19.09
C SER A 364 -0.32 -12.71 -17.83
N LEU A 365 0.52 -11.76 -17.42
CA LEU A 365 1.39 -11.83 -16.26
C LEU A 365 0.61 -11.58 -14.96
N PHE A 366 -0.39 -10.71 -14.98
CA PHE A 366 -1.38 -10.59 -13.91
C PHE A 366 -2.75 -10.92 -14.49
N SER A 367 -3.05 -12.21 -14.55
CA SER A 367 -4.23 -12.74 -15.25
C SER A 367 -5.53 -12.53 -14.48
N TRP A 368 -6.57 -12.14 -15.22
CA TRP A 368 -7.96 -12.07 -14.76
C TRP A 368 -8.64 -13.45 -14.62
N ASP A 369 -7.95 -14.52 -15.02
CA ASP A 369 -8.43 -15.88 -14.85
C ASP A 369 -8.58 -16.21 -13.36
N THR A 370 -9.62 -16.99 -13.04
CA THR A 370 -9.82 -17.53 -11.70
C THR A 370 -8.62 -18.39 -11.29
N ASP A 371 -8.13 -18.18 -10.08
CA ASP A 371 -7.16 -19.05 -9.45
C ASP A 371 -7.90 -20.32 -8.97
N PRO A 372 -7.52 -21.53 -9.44
CA PRO A 372 -8.14 -22.78 -9.00
C PRO A 372 -8.03 -23.02 -7.48
N SER A 373 -7.07 -22.38 -6.82
CA SER A 373 -6.86 -22.46 -5.37
C SER A 373 -7.60 -21.37 -4.58
N ALA A 374 -8.31 -20.46 -5.27
CA ALA A 374 -9.03 -19.37 -4.63
C ALA A 374 -10.11 -19.90 -3.67
N PRO A 375 -10.20 -19.37 -2.44
CA PRO A 375 -11.29 -19.67 -1.53
C PRO A 375 -12.62 -19.18 -2.11
N ALA A 376 -13.71 -19.87 -1.77
CA ALA A 376 -15.05 -19.40 -2.13
C ALA A 376 -15.28 -17.98 -1.56
N PRO A 377 -15.86 -17.05 -2.36
CA PRO A 377 -16.02 -15.66 -1.95
C PRO A 377 -16.91 -15.56 -0.70
N SER A 378 -16.39 -14.95 0.36
CA SER A 378 -17.18 -14.58 1.55
C SER A 378 -17.64 -13.13 1.42
N GLN A 379 -18.94 -12.88 1.61
CA GLN A 379 -19.48 -11.51 1.55
C GLN A 379 -19.05 -10.73 2.79
N SER A 380 -18.28 -9.65 2.62
CA SER A 380 -17.93 -8.72 3.70
C SER A 380 -18.84 -7.50 3.71
N VAL A 381 -19.02 -6.88 4.88
CA VAL A 381 -19.89 -5.69 5.08
C VAL A 381 -19.42 -4.49 4.24
N HIS A 382 -18.11 -4.38 3.94
CA HIS A 382 -17.56 -3.37 3.03
C HIS A 382 -17.92 -3.62 1.56
N MET A 383 -18.35 -4.83 1.20
CA MET A 383 -18.72 -5.22 -0.17
C MET A 383 -20.19 -4.88 -0.49
N THR A 384 -21.06 -4.83 0.51
CA THR A 384 -22.50 -4.54 0.34
C THR A 384 -22.78 -3.05 0.09
N ASN A 385 -21.89 -2.15 0.55
CA ASN A 385 -22.07 -0.70 0.50
C ASN A 385 -21.25 -0.01 -0.62
N GLN A 386 -20.79 -0.75 -1.64
CA GLN A 386 -20.05 -0.13 -2.74
C GLN A 386 -20.99 0.58 -3.71
N PRO A 387 -20.61 1.77 -4.23
CA PRO A 387 -21.47 2.55 -5.11
C PRO A 387 -21.77 1.76 -6.39
N ILE A 388 -23.07 1.58 -6.67
CA ILE A 388 -23.57 1.11 -7.96
C ILE A 388 -23.46 2.29 -8.92
N ALA A 389 -22.67 2.15 -9.98
CA ALA A 389 -22.66 3.13 -11.06
C ALA A 389 -24.03 3.11 -11.75
N THR A 390 -24.80 4.20 -11.62
CA THR A 390 -26.03 4.35 -12.40
C THR A 390 -25.65 4.60 -13.86
N ALA A 391 -25.82 3.60 -14.70
CA ALA A 391 -25.73 3.75 -16.14
C ALA A 391 -26.81 4.75 -16.59
N ALA A 392 -26.39 5.88 -17.15
CA ALA A 392 -27.28 6.82 -17.82
C ALA A 392 -27.80 6.18 -19.12
N THR A 393 -28.90 5.43 -19.02
CA THR A 393 -29.72 5.10 -20.18
C THR A 393 -30.55 6.33 -20.55
N GLY A 394 -30.22 6.92 -21.69
CA GLY A 394 -30.99 8.03 -22.24
C GLY A 394 -32.41 7.59 -22.61
N GLN A 395 -33.40 8.15 -21.92
CA GLN A 395 -34.73 8.37 -22.46
C GLN A 395 -35.19 9.77 -22.07
N ALA A 396 -35.63 10.52 -23.09
CA ALA A 396 -36.13 11.87 -22.98
C ALA A 396 -37.60 11.91 -22.55
N ALA A 397 -38.00 13.09 -22.06
CA ALA A 397 -39.32 13.57 -21.60
C ALA A 397 -39.63 13.29 -20.11
N SER A 398 -40.06 14.23 -19.28
CA SER A 398 -40.74 15.51 -19.50
C SER A 398 -40.53 16.47 -18.31
N VAL A 399 -40.72 17.76 -18.57
CA VAL A 399 -40.53 18.90 -17.64
C VAL A 399 -41.59 18.90 -16.53
N ALA A 400 -41.15 18.95 -15.26
CA ALA A 400 -41.92 19.51 -14.16
C ALA A 400 -40.97 20.11 -13.09
N THR A 401 -41.36 21.29 -12.63
CA THR A 401 -40.66 22.28 -11.81
C THR A 401 -40.39 21.88 -10.36
N GLY A 402 -39.25 22.32 -9.81
CA GLY A 402 -39.07 22.58 -8.37
C GLY A 402 -37.96 21.77 -7.68
N THR A 403 -36.76 22.33 -7.64
CA THR A 403 -35.63 21.85 -6.84
C THR A 403 -35.88 22.07 -5.35
N ALA A 404 -35.99 21.00 -4.56
CA ALA A 404 -35.80 21.02 -3.11
C ALA A 404 -34.94 19.82 -2.70
N ALA A 405 -33.84 20.08 -2.00
CA ALA A 405 -32.86 19.08 -1.62
C ALA A 405 -33.38 18.14 -0.50
N PRO A 406 -32.93 16.87 -0.43
CA PRO A 406 -33.58 15.80 0.36
C PRO A 406 -33.39 15.91 1.89
N TRP A 407 -32.76 16.95 2.40
CA TRP A 407 -32.48 17.12 3.82
C TRP A 407 -33.54 17.95 4.57
N ALA A 408 -34.61 18.40 3.88
CA ALA A 408 -35.64 19.27 4.46
C ALA A 408 -36.70 18.56 5.33
N GLN A 409 -36.54 17.30 5.71
CA GLN A 409 -37.46 16.60 6.62
C GLN A 409 -36.72 15.77 7.69
N ALA A 410 -35.97 16.44 8.55
CA ALA A 410 -35.53 15.89 9.84
C ALA A 410 -36.29 16.59 10.97
N SER A 411 -37.56 16.25 11.16
CA SER A 411 -38.36 16.57 12.36
C SER A 411 -39.70 15.84 12.30
N ARG A 412 -39.75 14.58 12.78
CA ARG A 412 -40.99 13.89 13.21
C ARG A 412 -40.60 12.63 14.00
N ILE A 413 -40.58 12.75 15.33
CA ILE A 413 -40.53 11.64 16.27
C ILE A 413 -41.98 11.15 16.48
N PRO A 414 -42.28 9.83 16.42
CA PRO A 414 -43.60 9.31 16.79
C PRO A 414 -43.75 9.25 18.32
N PRO A 415 -44.95 9.51 18.88
CA PRO A 415 -45.13 9.65 20.33
C PRO A 415 -45.23 8.28 21.01
N SER A 416 -44.61 8.13 22.19
CA SER A 416 -44.95 7.08 23.15
C SER A 416 -45.55 7.72 24.41
N ALA A 417 -46.66 7.12 24.87
CA ALA A 417 -47.48 7.59 25.97
C ALA A 417 -46.89 7.19 27.34
N GLY A 418 -46.90 8.12 28.31
CA GLY A 418 -46.58 7.86 29.72
C GLY A 418 -46.48 9.15 30.54
N PRO A 419 -47.01 9.23 31.78
CA PRO A 419 -47.46 10.49 32.36
C PRO A 419 -46.39 11.25 33.17
N GLY A 420 -46.20 12.52 32.84
CA GLY A 420 -46.41 13.63 33.79
C GLY A 420 -45.22 14.34 34.48
N ILE A 421 -44.92 15.56 33.98
CA ILE A 421 -44.72 16.87 34.71
C ILE A 421 -43.48 17.06 35.65
N PRO A 422 -42.82 18.25 35.73
CA PRO A 422 -42.54 19.31 34.75
C PRO A 422 -41.06 19.81 34.73
N TYR A 423 -40.74 20.59 33.71
CA TYR A 423 -39.49 21.34 33.50
C TYR A 423 -39.09 22.29 34.64
N SER A 424 -37.77 22.46 34.84
CA SER A 424 -37.18 23.68 35.43
C SER A 424 -35.90 24.09 34.69
N ARG A 425 -35.85 25.40 34.41
CA ARG A 425 -34.87 26.14 33.60
C ARG A 425 -33.43 26.04 34.14
N ALA A 426 -32.47 26.02 33.21
CA ALA A 426 -31.06 26.29 33.49
C ALA A 426 -30.82 27.75 33.94
N PRO A 427 -29.96 28.01 34.94
CA PRO A 427 -29.42 29.34 35.22
C PRO A 427 -28.06 29.59 34.51
N PRO A 428 -27.67 30.88 34.31
CA PRO A 428 -26.48 31.29 33.54
C PRO A 428 -25.16 31.17 34.35
N PRO A 429 -23.97 31.27 33.72
CA PRO A 429 -22.70 30.92 34.34
C PRO A 429 -22.17 32.03 35.27
N ARG A 430 -21.53 31.65 36.38
CA ARG A 430 -20.74 32.54 37.25
C ARG A 430 -19.27 32.10 37.26
N ALA A 431 -18.39 33.11 37.24
CA ALA A 431 -16.93 33.04 37.24
C ALA A 431 -16.32 32.39 38.51
N PRO A 432 -15.02 32.02 38.49
CA PRO A 432 -14.46 31.03 39.42
C PRO A 432 -13.89 31.68 40.70
N PRO A 433 -13.71 30.89 41.78
CA PRO A 433 -12.72 31.19 42.78
C PRO A 433 -11.62 30.11 42.87
N ARG A 434 -10.50 30.57 43.43
CA ARG A 434 -9.17 29.99 43.47
C ARG A 434 -8.98 29.12 44.73
N ALA A 435 -8.27 28.00 44.56
CA ALA A 435 -7.40 27.26 45.49
C ALA A 435 -7.90 26.79 46.88
N SER A 436 -7.82 25.48 47.14
CA SER A 436 -6.84 24.87 48.08
C SER A 436 -7.04 23.35 48.29
N HIS A 437 -5.93 22.66 48.54
CA HIS A 437 -5.67 21.22 48.75
C HIS A 437 -6.67 20.39 49.59
N GLN A 438 -6.85 19.11 49.24
CA GLN A 438 -6.39 17.95 50.04
C GLN A 438 -6.67 16.58 49.36
N HIS A 439 -5.82 15.61 49.69
CA HIS A 439 -5.82 14.19 49.30
C HIS A 439 -7.12 13.43 49.59
N GLN A 440 -7.51 12.51 48.70
CA GLN A 440 -7.93 11.17 49.10
C GLN A 440 -7.84 10.14 47.96
N GLN A 441 -7.34 8.96 48.31
CA GLN A 441 -7.16 7.76 47.50
C GLN A 441 -8.50 7.12 47.10
N GLY A 442 -8.55 6.53 45.90
CA GLY A 442 -9.61 5.62 45.45
C GLY A 442 -9.16 4.91 44.17
N GLU A 443 -9.08 3.59 44.22
CA GLU A 443 -8.66 2.65 43.16
C GLU A 443 -9.57 2.63 41.91
N PRO A 444 -9.08 2.10 40.77
CA PRO A 444 -9.74 2.25 39.47
C PRO A 444 -10.76 1.15 39.18
N GLY A 445 -11.95 1.54 38.74
CA GLY A 445 -12.95 0.63 38.17
C GLY A 445 -12.64 0.30 36.71
N ASP A 446 -12.45 -0.99 36.45
CA ASP A 446 -12.38 -1.59 35.11
C ASP A 446 -13.67 -1.36 34.32
N GLY A 447 -13.54 -0.75 33.14
CA GLY A 447 -14.61 -0.55 32.18
C GLY A 447 -14.07 -0.69 30.76
N THR A 448 -13.83 -1.92 30.33
CA THR A 448 -13.45 -2.24 28.96
C THR A 448 -14.70 -2.34 28.07
N THR A 449 -14.96 -1.30 27.27
CA THR A 449 -15.86 -1.41 26.12
C THR A 449 -15.08 -2.02 24.94
N ALA A 450 -14.99 -3.35 24.92
CA ALA A 450 -14.51 -4.08 23.75
C ALA A 450 -15.62 -4.11 22.69
N ALA A 451 -15.47 -3.30 21.63
CA ALA A 451 -16.24 -3.48 20.41
C ALA A 451 -15.82 -4.81 19.76
N GLN A 452 -16.71 -5.81 19.82
CA GLN A 452 -16.53 -7.09 19.14
C GLN A 452 -16.60 -6.87 17.62
N ILE A 453 -15.44 -6.78 16.98
CA ILE A 453 -15.32 -6.96 15.53
C ILE A 453 -15.28 -8.47 15.28
N THR A 454 -16.33 -8.99 14.64
CA THR A 454 -16.43 -10.40 14.27
C THR A 454 -15.33 -10.76 13.26
N ILE A 455 -14.59 -11.81 13.58
CA ILE A 455 -13.34 -12.22 12.93
C ILE A 455 -13.62 -13.07 11.69
N THR A 456 -13.16 -12.63 10.52
CA THR A 456 -12.98 -13.50 9.34
C THR A 456 -11.54 -14.03 9.33
N LYS A 457 -11.38 -15.36 9.30
CA LYS A 457 -10.07 -16.01 9.09
C LYS A 457 -9.57 -15.72 7.67
N ALA A 458 -8.32 -15.28 7.56
CA ALA A 458 -7.65 -15.16 6.26
C ALA A 458 -7.27 -16.57 5.74
N PRO A 459 -7.42 -16.82 4.43
CA PRO A 459 -7.27 -18.16 3.84
C PRO A 459 -5.85 -18.73 3.82
N TRP A 460 -4.84 -17.94 4.17
CA TRP A 460 -3.43 -18.35 4.22
C TRP A 460 -2.84 -18.41 5.64
N ALA A 461 -3.68 -18.31 6.68
CA ALA A 461 -3.25 -18.56 8.05
C ALA A 461 -3.50 -20.03 8.39
N GLN A 462 -2.51 -20.90 8.09
CA GLN A 462 -2.32 -22.15 8.83
C GLN A 462 -1.18 -21.98 9.82
#